data_AF-A0A2C8CWN4-F1
#
_entry.id   AF-A0A2C8CWN4-F1
#
_cell.length_a   1.000
_cell.length_b   1.000
_cell.length_c   1.000
_cell.angle_alpha   90.00
_cell.angle_beta   90.00
_cell.angle_gamma   90.00
#
_symmetry.space_group_name_H-M   'P 1'
#
loop_
_entity.id
_entity.type
_entity.pdbx_description
1 polymer ?
#
loop_
_entity_poly.entity_id
_entity_poly.type
_entity_poly.pdbx_seq_one_letter_code
_entity_poly.pdbx_strand_id
1 'polypeptide(L)'
;MLRRRLNTRNSLISRKLDDKINPNHNLKIGLKMAYILSMSEQVKLKAFLAAVLDDYKLGAISQQQAVGGITSLVDAIEISDSGKISLMLSEGRKLLRTG
;
A
#
# COMPACT_ATOMS: atom_id res chain seq x y z
N MET A 1 -42.29 -10.40 -51.14
CA MET A 1 -42.08 -9.47 -50.01
C MET A 1 -42.01 -10.24 -48.69
N LEU A 2 -40.83 -10.72 -48.29
CA LEU A 2 -40.63 -11.59 -47.11
C LEU A 2 -39.45 -11.09 -46.25
N ARG A 3 -39.43 -9.78 -45.95
CA ARG A 3 -38.39 -9.14 -45.12
C ARG A 3 -38.96 -8.14 -44.11
N ARG A 4 -40.08 -8.48 -43.44
CA ARG A 4 -40.63 -7.63 -42.35
C ARG A 4 -41.11 -8.38 -41.10
N ARG A 5 -40.80 -9.67 -40.94
CA ARG A 5 -41.23 -10.46 -39.76
C ARG A 5 -40.10 -11.08 -38.92
N LEU A 6 -38.85 -10.65 -39.12
CA LEU A 6 -37.70 -11.11 -38.31
C LEU A 6 -37.13 -10.06 -37.34
N ASN A 7 -37.75 -8.88 -37.23
CA ASN A 7 -37.24 -7.79 -36.38
C ASN A 7 -38.00 -7.59 -35.05
N THR A 8 -39.01 -8.40 -34.76
CA THR A 8 -39.78 -8.27 -33.50
C THR A 8 -39.46 -9.36 -32.48
N ARG A 9 -38.79 -10.46 -32.89
CA ARG A 9 -38.35 -11.52 -31.97
C ARG A 9 -37.00 -11.20 -31.31
N ASN A 10 -36.10 -10.50 -32.01
CA ASN A 10 -34.83 -10.09 -31.40
C ASN A 10 -34.97 -8.95 -30.40
N SER A 11 -36.03 -8.12 -30.48
CA SER A 11 -36.22 -7.03 -29.51
C SER A 11 -36.83 -7.46 -28.17
N LEU A 12 -37.35 -8.69 -28.08
CA LEU A 12 -37.94 -9.24 -26.85
C LEU A 12 -36.97 -10.15 -26.08
N ILE A 13 -35.92 -10.66 -26.74
CA ILE A 13 -34.85 -11.43 -26.10
C ILE A 13 -33.80 -10.48 -25.49
N SER A 14 -33.65 -9.26 -26.00
CA SER A 14 -32.72 -8.25 -25.44
C SER A 14 -33.27 -7.45 -24.25
N ARG A 15 -34.47 -7.74 -23.72
CA ARG A 15 -35.05 -6.99 -22.58
C ARG A 15 -35.18 -7.80 -21.29
N LYS A 16 -34.34 -8.82 -21.11
CA LYS A 16 -34.36 -9.64 -19.89
C LYS A 16 -32.97 -10.00 -19.36
N LEU A 17 -32.01 -9.10 -19.53
CA LEU A 17 -30.69 -9.18 -18.89
C LEU A 17 -30.23 -7.85 -18.26
N ASP A 18 -31.11 -6.86 -18.13
CA ASP A 18 -30.78 -5.52 -17.59
C ASP A 18 -31.35 -5.24 -16.21
N ASP A 19 -31.83 -6.25 -15.49
CA ASP A 19 -32.27 -6.07 -14.11
C ASP A 19 -31.46 -6.94 -13.14
N LYS A 20 -30.55 -6.24 -12.46
CA LYS A 20 -29.85 -6.63 -11.22
C LYS A 20 -28.67 -7.60 -11.36
N ILE A 21 -27.62 -7.13 -12.03
CA ILE A 21 -26.29 -7.24 -11.40
C ILE A 21 -26.01 -5.86 -10.82
N ASN A 22 -26.33 -5.67 -9.55
CA ASN A 22 -25.77 -4.56 -8.77
C ASN A 22 -24.26 -4.85 -8.64
N PRO A 23 -23.35 -4.09 -9.29
CA PRO A 23 -21.94 -4.37 -9.20
C PRO A 23 -21.31 -3.81 -7.91
N ASN A 24 -22.08 -3.44 -6.88
CA ASN A 24 -21.53 -2.82 -5.68
C ASN A 24 -22.34 -3.09 -4.42
N HIS A 25 -22.45 -4.36 -4.02
CA HIS A 25 -22.62 -4.66 -2.61
C HIS A 25 -21.61 -5.72 -2.19
N ASN A 26 -20.54 -5.25 -1.52
CA ASN A 26 -19.58 -6.02 -0.72
C ASN A 26 -18.26 -6.47 -1.38
N LEU A 27 -17.77 -5.79 -2.41
CA LEU A 27 -16.32 -5.61 -2.56
C LEU A 27 -15.83 -4.33 -1.85
N LYS A 28 -16.29 -4.11 -0.62
CA LYS A 28 -15.43 -3.51 0.42
C LYS A 28 -14.49 -4.59 0.96
N ILE A 29 -13.90 -5.40 0.08
CA ILE A 29 -12.64 -6.04 0.42
C ILE A 29 -11.68 -4.86 0.35
N GLY A 30 -11.32 -4.31 1.52
CA GLY A 30 -10.37 -3.23 1.59
C GLY A 30 -9.10 -3.66 0.87
N LEU A 31 -8.94 -3.25 -0.39
CA LEU A 31 -7.65 -3.25 -1.04
C LEU A 31 -6.83 -2.25 -0.23
N LYS A 32 -6.16 -2.76 0.81
CA LYS A 32 -5.11 -2.05 1.51
C LYS A 32 -4.06 -1.79 0.43
N MET A 33 -4.08 -0.59 -0.14
CA MET A 33 -3.11 -0.18 -1.14
C MET A 33 -1.75 -0.30 -0.45
N ALA A 34 -0.98 -1.32 -0.85
CA ALA A 34 0.37 -1.50 -0.35
C ALA A 34 1.14 -0.23 -0.66
N TYR A 35 1.78 0.35 0.35
CA TYR A 35 2.62 1.51 0.12
C TYR A 35 3.84 1.09 -0.71
N ILE A 36 3.93 1.61 -1.94
CA ILE A 36 5.06 1.35 -2.82
C ILE A 36 6.04 2.50 -2.66
N LEU A 37 7.21 2.20 -2.09
CA LEU A 37 8.30 3.17 -1.97
C LEU A 37 8.75 3.60 -3.36
N SER A 38 8.79 4.92 -3.57
CA SER A 38 9.47 5.51 -4.72
C SER A 38 10.95 5.16 -4.73
N MET A 39 11.61 5.31 -5.89
CA MET A 39 13.05 5.05 -6.00
C MET A 39 13.88 5.88 -5.00
N SER A 40 13.48 7.14 -4.78
CA SER A 40 14.12 8.02 -3.79
C SER A 40 13.97 7.48 -2.36
N GLU A 41 12.79 7.00 -2.00
CA GLU A 41 12.54 6.42 -0.68
C GLU A 41 13.26 5.09 -0.48
N GLN A 42 13.41 4.29 -1.53
CA GLN A 42 14.22 3.07 -1.48
C GLN A 42 15.71 3.37 -1.22
N VAL A 43 16.24 4.45 -1.80
CA VAL A 43 17.62 4.90 -1.51
C VAL A 43 17.75 5.32 -0.04
N LYS A 44 16.78 6.10 0.46
CA LYS A 44 16.75 6.53 1.87
C LYS A 44 16.59 5.35 2.83
N LEU A 45 15.80 4.34 2.47
CA LEU A 45 15.62 3.13 3.26
C LEU A 45 16.95 2.39 3.41
N LYS A 46 17.70 2.22 2.31
CA LYS A 46 19.04 1.60 2.36
C LYS A 46 19.99 2.38 3.26
N ALA A 47 19.99 3.71 3.15
CA ALA A 47 20.82 4.57 3.99
C ALA A 47 20.43 4.48 5.47
N PHE A 48 19.13 4.46 5.77
CA PHE A 48 18.59 4.28 7.12
C PHE A 48 19.05 2.94 7.72
N LEU A 49 18.85 1.83 7.01
CA LEU A 49 19.23 0.49 7.48
C LEU A 49 20.75 0.37 7.72
N ALA A 50 21.56 0.94 6.82
CA ALA A 50 23.01 0.99 7.00
C ALA A 50 23.39 1.78 8.27
N ALA A 51 22.79 2.96 8.47
CA ALA A 51 23.06 3.79 9.63
C ALA A 51 22.65 3.11 10.96
N VAL A 52 21.51 2.40 10.98
CA VAL A 52 21.07 1.62 12.15
C VAL A 52 22.08 0.52 12.47
N LEU A 53 22.55 -0.21 11.46
CA LEU A 53 23.53 -1.27 11.64
C LEU A 53 24.88 -0.73 12.16
N ASP A 54 25.36 0.37 11.60
CA ASP A 54 26.60 1.00 12.03
C ASP A 54 26.49 1.53 13.46
N ASP A 55 25.39 2.20 13.80
CA ASP A 55 25.17 2.73 15.14
C ASP A 55 25.05 1.61 16.19
N TYR A 56 24.43 0.48 15.83
CA TYR A 56 24.39 -0.71 16.69
C TYR A 56 25.78 -1.32 16.90
N LYS A 57 26.56 -1.49 15.82
CA LYS A 57 27.94 -2.02 15.89
C LYS A 57 28.86 -1.14 16.73
N LEU A 58 28.68 0.17 16.68
CA LEU A 58 29.44 1.14 17.46
C LEU A 58 28.95 1.26 18.91
N GLY A 59 27.88 0.56 19.29
CA GLY A 59 27.28 0.64 20.62
C GLY A 59 26.56 1.96 20.90
N ALA A 60 26.30 2.77 19.87
CA ALA A 60 25.58 4.04 20.00
C ALA A 60 24.08 3.83 20.24
N ILE A 61 23.53 2.70 19.81
CA ILE A 61 22.17 2.24 20.12
C ILE A 61 22.20 0.78 20.55
N SER A 62 21.28 0.42 21.43
CA SER A 62 21.00 -0.95 21.85
C SER A 62 20.34 -1.76 20.73
N GLN A 63 20.35 -3.10 20.87
CA GLN A 63 19.61 -3.98 19.99
C GLN A 63 18.11 -3.66 19.98
N GLN A 64 17.55 -3.31 21.15
CA GLN A 64 16.13 -2.97 21.28
C GLN A 64 15.78 -1.70 20.49
N GLN A 65 16.63 -0.66 20.56
CA GLN A 65 16.46 0.55 19.76
C GLN A 65 16.56 0.24 18.26
N ALA A 66 17.58 -0.53 17.85
CA ALA A 66 17.77 -0.88 16.44
C ALA A 66 16.58 -1.67 15.86
N VAL A 67 16.15 -2.73 16.54
CA VAL A 67 15.01 -3.55 16.12
C VAL A 67 13.72 -2.74 16.17
N GLY A 68 13.48 -2.00 17.24
CA GLY A 68 12.30 -1.16 17.40
C GLY A 68 12.16 -0.11 16.29
N GLY A 69 13.27 0.51 15.89
CA GLY A 69 13.29 1.46 14.77
C GLY A 69 12.92 0.84 13.42
N ILE A 70 13.47 -0.33 13.13
CA ILE A 70 13.18 -1.06 11.89
C ILE A 70 11.70 -1.48 11.88
N THR A 71 11.21 -2.09 12.96
CA THR A 71 9.81 -2.52 13.06
C THR A 71 8.86 -1.33 12.94
N SER A 72 9.16 -0.19 13.57
CA SER A 72 8.34 1.02 13.49
C SER A 72 8.20 1.56 12.06
N LEU A 73 9.24 1.43 11.22
CA LEU A 73 9.19 1.77 9.80
C LEU A 73 8.41 0.73 8.98
N VAL A 74 8.58 -0.57 9.28
CA VAL A 74 7.80 -1.65 8.64
C VAL A 74 6.32 -1.46 8.91
N ASP A 75 5.92 -1.22 10.16
CA ASP A 75 4.53 -0.96 10.54
C ASP A 75 3.95 0.23 9.77
N ALA A 76 4.74 1.30 9.63
CA ALA A 76 4.33 2.50 8.89
C ALA A 76 4.09 2.19 7.40
N ILE A 77 4.96 1.39 6.78
CA ILE A 77 4.80 0.92 5.39
C ILE A 77 3.56 0.03 5.28
N GLU A 78 3.36 -0.89 6.22
CA GLU A 78 2.23 -1.82 6.21
C GLU A 78 0.90 -1.09 6.27
N ILE A 79 0.77 -0.02 7.06
CA ILE A 79 -0.46 0.78 7.17
C ILE A 79 -0.51 1.99 6.23
N SER A 80 0.50 2.15 5.37
CA SER A 80 0.62 3.25 4.41
C SER A 80 0.63 4.65 5.07
N ASP A 81 1.23 4.76 6.26
CA ASP A 81 1.45 6.03 6.95
C ASP A 81 2.61 6.80 6.31
N SER A 82 2.30 7.49 5.21
CA SER A 82 3.27 8.29 4.45
C SER A 82 3.99 9.35 5.30
N GLY A 83 3.35 9.89 6.33
CA GLY A 83 3.96 10.88 7.22
C GLY A 83 5.06 10.24 8.07
N LYS A 84 4.76 9.12 8.71
CA LYS A 84 5.74 8.37 9.50
C LYS A 84 6.84 7.75 8.65
N ILE A 85 6.54 7.27 7.44
CA ILE A 85 7.54 6.78 6.49
C ILE A 85 8.52 7.89 6.13
N SER A 86 8.02 9.05 5.70
CA SER A 86 8.87 10.20 5.33
C SER A 86 9.74 10.66 6.51
N LEU A 87 9.16 10.72 7.72
CA LEU A 87 9.88 11.09 8.94
C LEU A 87 10.99 10.09 9.27
N MET A 88 10.70 8.79 9.26
CA MET A 88 11.69 7.75 9.56
C MET A 88 12.81 7.70 8.51
N LEU A 89 12.48 7.89 7.23
CA LEU A 89 13.47 7.89 6.14
C LEU A 89 14.36 9.15 6.12
N SER A 90 13.90 10.26 6.68
CA SER A 90 14.67 11.51 6.77
C SER A 90 15.44 11.64 8.08
N GLU A 91 14.79 11.34 9.20
CA GLU A 91 15.28 11.65 10.55
C GLU A 91 15.41 10.42 11.46
N GLY A 92 15.08 9.22 10.97
CA GLY A 92 15.02 8.00 11.78
C GLY A 92 16.29 7.70 12.56
N ARG A 93 17.47 7.98 11.99
CA ARG A 93 18.74 7.80 12.71
C ARG A 93 18.83 8.66 13.98
N LYS A 94 18.38 9.92 13.93
CA LYS A 94 18.41 10.80 15.10
C LYS A 94 17.41 10.32 16.14
N LEU A 95 16.19 9.98 15.70
CA LEU A 95 15.12 9.47 16.56
C LEU A 95 15.56 8.24 17.36
N LEU A 96 16.33 7.34 16.74
CA LEU A 96 16.80 6.11 17.38
C LEU A 96 17.86 6.30 18.45
N ARG A 97 18.58 7.42 18.43
CA ARG A 97 19.61 7.74 19.41
C ARG A 97 19.06 8.49 20.62
N THR A 98 17.87 9.07 20.48
CA THR A 98 17.26 9.93 21.51
C THR A 98 16.16 9.23 22.32
N GLY A 99 15.62 8.11 21.84
CA GLY A 99 14.63 7.30 22.55
C GLY A 99 15.27 6.07 23.18
#